data_AF-A0A084AAY3-F1
#
_entry.id   AF-A0A084AAY3-F1
#
_cell.length_a   1.000
_cell.length_b   1.000
_cell.length_c   1.000
_cell.angle_alpha   90.00
_cell.angle_beta   90.00
_cell.angle_gamma   90.00
#
_symmetry.space_group_name_H-M   'P 1'
#
loop_
_entity.id
_entity.type
_entity.pdbx_description
1 polymer ?
#
loop_
_entity_poly.entity_id
_entity_poly.type
_entity_poly.pdbx_seq_one_letter_code
_entity_poly.pdbx_strand_id
1 'polypeptide(L)'
;FEKFDEPKATQGLLDDFKISNDNVLAFVNDMFEEFVSDFLPTAFISALYRAWCEDEGVKPFTKREFELKLPDHIKKEWEKTSKRPHTAGFNRAIDLHRAEQYELFRRLFHWDEDKQKSMTKGYLRKKKRK
;
A
#
# COMPACT_ATOMS: atom_id res chain seq x y z
N PHE A 1 50.71 4.24 -21.90
CA PHE A 1 49.61 5.08 -21.43
C PHE A 1 48.47 4.17 -20.97
N GLU A 2 48.35 4.11 -19.65
CA GLU A 2 47.17 3.81 -18.82
C GLU A 2 46.25 2.64 -19.19
N LYS A 3 46.51 1.51 -18.52
CA LYS A 3 45.49 0.54 -18.09
C LYS A 3 44.42 1.27 -17.28
N PHE A 4 43.23 1.42 -17.84
CA PHE A 4 42.03 1.72 -17.05
C PHE A 4 41.37 0.39 -16.68
N ASP A 5 41.94 -0.27 -15.66
CA ASP A 5 41.32 -1.41 -15.00
C ASP A 5 40.21 -0.82 -14.12
N GLU A 6 39.01 -0.78 -14.67
CA GLU A 6 37.81 -0.27 -14.00
C GLU A 6 37.58 -1.13 -12.74
N PRO A 7 37.62 -0.55 -11.52
CA PRO A 7 37.59 -1.35 -10.30
C PRO A 7 36.21 -2.01 -10.16
N LYS A 8 36.20 -3.34 -10.21
CA LYS A 8 35.08 -4.23 -9.82
C LYS A 8 34.81 -4.16 -8.31
N ALA A 9 34.57 -2.97 -7.76
CA ALA A 9 34.42 -2.74 -6.32
C ALA A 9 33.18 -1.92 -5.94
N THR A 10 32.22 -1.70 -6.84
CA THR A 10 31.02 -0.89 -6.52
C THR A 10 29.73 -1.48 -7.06
N GLN A 11 29.59 -2.80 -7.04
CA GLN A 11 28.31 -3.46 -7.38
C GLN A 11 27.82 -4.43 -6.30
N GLY A 12 28.57 -4.56 -5.19
CA GLY A 12 28.22 -5.41 -4.04
C GLY A 12 27.61 -4.67 -2.84
N LEU A 13 27.47 -3.34 -2.88
CA LEU A 13 26.97 -2.50 -1.77
C LEU A 13 25.52 -2.01 -1.96
N LEU A 14 24.76 -2.58 -2.91
CA LEU A 14 23.35 -2.24 -3.12
C LEU A 14 22.40 -3.41 -2.85
N ASP A 15 22.92 -4.61 -2.56
CA ASP A 15 22.11 -5.79 -2.23
C ASP A 15 22.06 -6.08 -0.72
N ASP A 16 22.96 -5.49 0.09
CA ASP A 16 22.98 -5.67 1.55
C ASP A 16 21.90 -4.83 2.28
N PHE A 17 21.29 -3.85 1.60
CA PHE A 17 20.10 -3.14 2.08
C PHE A 17 18.78 -3.84 1.70
N LYS A 18 18.83 -5.05 1.13
CA LYS A 18 17.67 -5.66 0.46
C LYS A 18 16.86 -6.62 1.34
N ILE A 19 17.24 -6.85 2.59
CA ILE A 19 16.63 -7.90 3.41
C ILE A 19 16.53 -7.44 4.87
N SER A 20 15.40 -6.84 5.28
CA SER A 20 14.76 -7.14 6.58
C SER A 20 13.53 -6.28 6.89
N ASN A 21 13.34 -5.12 6.26
CA ASN A 21 12.10 -4.35 6.44
C ASN A 21 11.19 -4.60 5.24
N ASP A 22 10.29 -5.57 5.36
CA ASP A 22 9.17 -5.67 4.43
C ASP A 22 8.27 -4.45 4.68
N ASN A 23 8.55 -3.35 3.97
CA ASN A 23 7.85 -2.08 4.14
C ASN A 23 6.35 -2.20 3.83
N VAL A 24 5.91 -3.25 3.10
CA VAL A 24 4.49 -3.61 2.95
C VAL A 24 3.96 -4.16 4.27
N LEU A 25 4.69 -5.06 4.94
CA LEU A 25 4.31 -5.54 6.27
C LEU A 25 4.28 -4.41 7.31
N ALA A 26 5.27 -3.51 7.32
CA ALA A 26 5.30 -2.36 8.22
C ALA A 26 4.08 -1.45 7.99
N PHE A 27 3.83 -1.08 6.74
CA PHE A 27 2.63 -0.35 6.33
C PHE A 27 1.34 -1.07 6.73
N VAL A 28 1.28 -2.39 6.59
CA VAL A 28 0.11 -3.18 6.99
C VAL A 28 -0.10 -3.12 8.50
N ASN A 29 0.93 -3.32 9.33
CA ASN A 29 0.75 -3.24 10.79
C ASN A 29 0.36 -1.82 11.21
N ASP A 30 1.00 -0.79 10.67
CA ASP A 30 0.73 0.60 11.05
C ASP A 30 -0.65 1.08 10.58
N MET A 31 -1.01 0.83 9.32
CA MET A 31 -2.25 1.35 8.74
C MET A 31 -3.44 0.40 8.91
N PHE A 32 -3.26 -0.92 8.74
CA PHE A 32 -4.39 -1.86 8.79
C PHE A 32 -4.90 -2.16 10.20
N GLU A 33 -4.08 -1.96 11.24
CA GLU A 33 -4.61 -2.01 12.61
C GLU A 33 -5.55 -0.84 12.91
N GLU A 34 -5.33 0.33 12.30
CA GLU A 34 -6.13 1.53 12.52
C GLU A 34 -7.34 1.68 11.58
N PHE A 35 -7.40 0.95 10.48
CA PHE A 35 -8.53 1.05 9.55
C PHE A 35 -9.85 0.61 10.20
N VAL A 36 -10.83 1.51 10.19
CA VAL A 36 -12.19 1.24 10.70
C VAL A 36 -13.08 0.66 9.60
N SER A 37 -12.75 0.90 8.33
CA SER A 37 -13.45 0.35 7.17
C SER A 37 -13.50 -1.18 7.15
N ASP A 38 -14.66 -1.74 6.79
CA ASP A 38 -14.76 -3.16 6.46
C ASP A 38 -14.20 -3.47 5.05
N PHE A 39 -14.20 -2.49 4.13
CA PHE A 39 -13.71 -2.68 2.77
C PHE A 39 -12.76 -1.57 2.34
N LEU A 40 -11.58 -1.94 1.86
CA LEU A 40 -10.55 -1.01 1.39
C LEU A 40 -10.26 -1.22 -0.11
N PRO A 41 -10.47 -0.22 -0.97
CA PRO A 41 -10.15 -0.30 -2.39
C PRO A 41 -8.64 -0.50 -2.64
N THR A 42 -8.24 -1.40 -3.54
CA THR A 42 -6.81 -1.62 -3.86
C THR A 42 -6.14 -0.34 -4.36
N ALA A 43 -6.86 0.48 -5.13
CA ALA A 43 -6.38 1.77 -5.60
C ALA A 43 -6.09 2.74 -4.43
N PHE A 44 -6.97 2.78 -3.43
CA PHE A 44 -6.80 3.58 -2.21
C PHE A 44 -5.55 3.14 -1.46
N ILE A 45 -5.45 1.84 -1.14
CA ILE A 45 -4.32 1.29 -0.39
C ILE A 45 -3.01 1.51 -1.15
N SER A 46 -2.99 1.32 -2.47
CA SER A 46 -1.78 1.51 -3.28
C SER A 46 -1.30 2.96 -3.31
N ALA A 47 -2.22 3.93 -3.26
CA ALA A 47 -1.87 5.33 -3.20
C ALA A 47 -1.40 5.73 -1.80
N LEU A 48 -2.07 5.21 -0.76
CA LEU A 48 -1.67 5.45 0.63
C LEU A 48 -0.30 4.87 0.92
N TYR A 49 -0.03 3.64 0.48
CA TYR A 49 1.29 3.02 0.62
C TYR A 49 2.39 3.87 -0.01
N ARG A 50 2.17 4.42 -1.20
CA ARG A 50 3.15 5.31 -1.84
C ARG A 50 3.38 6.59 -1.04
N ALA A 51 2.31 7.16 -0.51
CA ALA A 51 2.38 8.38 0.30
C ALA A 51 3.09 8.13 1.64
N TRP A 52 2.75 7.04 2.31
CA TRP A 52 3.40 6.58 3.54
C TRP A 52 4.88 6.25 3.32
N CYS A 53 5.23 5.61 2.19
CA CYS A 53 6.63 5.35 1.87
C CYS A 53 7.45 6.63 1.73
N GLU A 54 6.90 7.69 1.12
CA GLU A 54 7.62 8.97 1.02
C GLU A 54 7.77 9.64 2.39
N ASP A 55 6.75 9.55 3.24
CA ASP A 55 6.76 10.10 4.60
C ASP A 55 7.79 9.39 5.51
N GLU A 56 7.81 8.05 5.48
CA GLU A 56 8.78 7.21 6.21
C GLU A 56 10.18 7.23 5.59
N GLY A 57 10.36 7.88 4.44
CA GLY A 57 11.63 7.92 3.70
C GLY A 57 12.06 6.56 3.15
N VAL A 58 11.14 5.61 2.99
CA VAL A 58 11.40 4.29 2.41
C VAL A 58 11.05 4.26 0.92
N LYS A 59 11.80 3.47 0.13
CA LYS A 59 11.53 3.36 -1.30
C LYS A 59 10.23 2.57 -1.53
N PRO A 60 9.19 3.16 -2.17
CA PRO A 60 7.96 2.45 -2.45
C PRO A 60 8.21 1.34 -3.47
N PHE A 61 7.64 0.17 -3.22
CA PHE A 61 7.56 -0.89 -4.22
C PHE A 61 6.75 -0.45 -5.44
N THR A 62 7.01 -1.09 -6.58
CA THR A 62 6.15 -0.90 -7.75
C THR A 62 4.72 -1.38 -7.43
N LYS A 63 3.72 -0.78 -8.08
CA LYS A 63 2.31 -1.17 -7.89
C LYS A 63 2.11 -2.69 -8.03
N ARG A 64 2.81 -3.31 -8.98
CA ARG A 64 2.75 -4.76 -9.23
C ARG A 64 3.31 -5.58 -8.07
N GLU A 65 4.47 -5.20 -7.53
CA GLU A 65 5.07 -5.86 -6.37
C GLU A 65 4.20 -5.69 -5.13
N PHE A 66 3.68 -4.49 -4.90
CA PHE A 66 2.76 -4.21 -3.81
C PHE A 66 1.50 -5.06 -3.90
N GLU A 67 0.85 -5.13 -5.06
CA GLU A 67 -0.36 -5.95 -5.25
C GLU A 67 -0.11 -7.46 -5.14
N LEU A 68 1.14 -7.91 -5.33
CA LEU A 68 1.57 -9.30 -5.15
C LEU A 68 1.85 -9.62 -3.68
N LYS A 69 2.57 -8.73 -2.97
CA LYS A 69 2.96 -8.92 -1.56
C LYS A 69 1.82 -8.65 -0.60
N LEU A 70 1.08 -7.56 -0.78
CA LEU A 70 -0.02 -7.14 0.10
C LEU A 70 -0.94 -8.30 0.50
N PRO A 71 -1.54 -9.08 -0.43
CA PRO A 71 -2.43 -10.17 -0.06
C PRO A 71 -1.73 -11.24 0.79
N ASP A 72 -0.42 -11.45 0.67
CA ASP A 72 0.28 -12.43 1.49
C ASP A 72 0.31 -12.03 2.98
N HIS A 73 0.46 -10.72 3.25
CA HIS A 73 0.47 -10.18 4.61
C HIS A 73 -0.94 -10.08 5.20
N ILE A 74 -1.93 -9.65 4.40
CA ILE A 74 -3.28 -9.39 4.90
C ILE A 74 -4.26 -10.57 4.76
N LYS A 75 -3.93 -11.66 4.06
CA LYS A 75 -4.84 -12.82 3.83
C LYS A 75 -5.50 -13.41 5.07
N LYS A 76 -4.86 -13.24 6.23
CA LYS A 76 -5.38 -13.72 7.52
C LYS A 76 -6.62 -12.96 7.95
N GLU A 77 -6.61 -11.64 7.80
CA GLU A 77 -7.67 -10.74 8.28
C GLU A 77 -8.48 -10.12 7.16
N TRP A 78 -7.97 -10.13 5.93
CA TRP A 78 -8.56 -9.49 4.78
C TRP A 78 -8.61 -10.46 3.59
N GLU A 79 -9.67 -10.36 2.81
CA GLU A 79 -9.88 -11.15 1.61
C GLU A 79 -9.94 -10.25 0.38
N LYS A 80 -9.18 -10.60 -0.66
CA LYS A 80 -9.24 -9.88 -1.92
C LYS A 80 -10.61 -10.12 -2.57
N THR A 81 -11.36 -9.05 -2.76
CA THR A 81 -12.69 -9.10 -3.36
C THR A 81 -12.91 -7.94 -4.32
N SER A 82 -13.99 -7.98 -5.09
CA SER A 82 -14.41 -6.86 -5.94
C SER A 82 -15.81 -6.45 -5.54
N LYS A 83 -15.94 -5.25 -4.96
CA LYS A 83 -17.20 -4.73 -4.43
C LYS A 83 -17.31 -3.24 -4.76
N ARG A 84 -18.52 -2.70 -4.62
CA ARG A 84 -18.78 -1.27 -4.71
C ARG A 84 -18.45 -0.64 -3.35
N PRO A 85 -17.51 0.32 -3.26
CA PRO A 85 -17.08 0.88 -1.98
C PRO A 85 -18.24 1.42 -1.13
N HIS A 86 -19.23 2.06 -1.77
CA HIS A 86 -20.41 2.62 -1.09
C HIS A 86 -21.27 1.56 -0.37
N THR A 87 -21.33 0.34 -0.92
CA THR A 87 -22.14 -0.76 -0.34
C THR A 87 -21.32 -1.67 0.57
N ALA A 88 -19.99 -1.61 0.49
CA ALA A 88 -19.09 -2.55 1.14
C ALA A 88 -18.59 -2.10 2.53
N GLY A 89 -19.02 -0.95 3.02
CA GLY A 89 -18.63 -0.45 4.35
C GLY A 89 -17.28 0.29 4.37
N PHE A 90 -16.91 0.95 3.27
CA PHE A 90 -15.76 1.85 3.27
C PHE A 90 -16.10 3.16 4.01
N ASN A 91 -15.51 3.37 5.18
CA ASN A 91 -15.71 4.52 6.04
C ASN A 91 -14.79 5.68 5.66
N ARG A 92 -15.17 6.39 4.60
CA ARG A 92 -14.44 7.56 4.10
C ARG A 92 -14.20 8.64 5.15
N ALA A 93 -15.10 8.84 6.12
CA ALA A 93 -14.97 9.96 7.04
C ALA A 93 -13.72 9.86 7.93
N ILE A 94 -13.28 8.64 8.22
CA ILE A 94 -12.15 8.38 9.11
C ILE A 94 -10.92 7.98 8.29
N ASP A 95 -11.05 6.95 7.47
CA ASP A 95 -9.91 6.36 6.76
C ASP A 95 -9.39 7.27 5.64
N LEU A 96 -10.28 8.03 4.97
CA LEU A 96 -9.88 9.01 3.95
C LEU A 96 -9.24 10.24 4.59
N HIS A 97 -9.79 10.73 5.71
CA HIS A 97 -9.28 11.95 6.36
C HIS A 97 -7.83 11.79 6.83
N ARG A 98 -7.48 10.60 7.32
CA ARG A 98 -6.10 10.25 7.65
C ARG A 98 -5.22 10.16 6.42
N ALA A 99 -5.69 9.49 5.36
CA ALA A 99 -4.96 9.39 4.12
C ALA A 99 -4.71 10.76 3.47
N GLU A 100 -5.67 11.69 3.58
CA GLU A 100 -5.55 13.07 3.10
C GLU A 100 -4.52 13.91 3.86
N GLN A 101 -4.02 13.47 5.02
CA GLN A 101 -2.90 14.14 5.69
C GLN A 101 -1.63 14.10 4.84
N TYR A 102 -1.46 13.05 4.03
CA TYR A 102 -0.32 12.94 3.14
C TYR A 102 -0.55 13.73 1.84
N GLU A 103 0.29 14.73 1.59
CA GLU A 103 0.17 15.57 0.38
C GLU A 103 0.25 14.71 -0.90
N LEU A 104 1.13 13.72 -0.93
CA LEU A 104 1.22 12.78 -2.04
C LEU A 104 -0.05 11.99 -2.27
N PHE A 105 -0.72 11.55 -1.20
CA PHE A 105 -1.94 10.77 -1.34
C PHE A 105 -3.00 11.58 -2.07
N ARG A 106 -3.13 12.87 -1.73
CA ARG A 106 -4.07 13.80 -2.39
C ARG A 106 -3.77 13.97 -3.88
N ARG A 107 -2.49 13.95 -4.28
CA ARG A 107 -2.08 13.99 -5.70
C ARG A 107 -2.28 12.67 -6.42
N LEU A 108 -2.03 11.55 -5.74
CA LEU A 108 -2.07 10.20 -6.32
C LEU A 108 -3.48 9.63 -6.42
N PHE A 109 -4.36 10.03 -5.51
CA PHE A 109 -5.68 9.44 -5.36
C PHE A 109 -6.75 10.50 -5.21
N HIS A 110 -7.43 10.76 -6.31
CA HIS A 110 -8.67 11.52 -6.31
C HIS A 110 -9.86 10.56 -6.08
N TRP A 111 -10.63 10.82 -5.03
CA TRP A 111 -11.87 10.11 -4.73
C TRP A 111 -13.03 10.79 -5.46
N ASP A 112 -13.59 10.08 -6.45
CA ASP A 112 -14.70 10.58 -7.27
C ASP A 112 -16.01 9.87 -6.92
N GLU A 113 -17.13 10.61 -7.03
CA GLU A 113 -18.46 10.06 -6.84
C GLU A 113 -18.84 8.98 -7.86
N ASP A 114 -18.09 8.85 -8.96
CA ASP A 114 -18.24 7.75 -9.90
C ASP A 114 -17.52 6.48 -9.41
N LYS A 115 -16.34 6.64 -8.78
CA LYS A 115 -15.55 5.52 -8.22
C LYS A 115 -16.27 4.80 -7.08
N GLN A 116 -17.16 5.49 -6.36
CA GLN A 116 -17.97 4.87 -5.30
C GLN A 116 -19.07 3.94 -5.85
N LYS A 117 -19.58 4.22 -7.06
CA LYS A 117 -20.68 3.48 -7.72
C LYS A 117 -20.14 2.33 -8.56
N SER A 118 -18.90 2.47 -9.05
CA SER A 118 -18.20 1.48 -9.86
C SER A 118 -17.66 0.32 -9.02
N MET A 119 -17.72 -0.91 -9.57
CA MET A 119 -17.08 -2.06 -8.94
C MET A 119 -15.56 -1.88 -8.95
N THR A 120 -14.96 -1.91 -7.76
CA THR A 120 -13.51 -1.76 -7.60
C THR A 120 -12.94 -2.98 -6.90
N LYS A 121 -11.75 -3.41 -7.34
CA LYS A 121 -10.96 -4.42 -6.64
C LYS A 121 -10.50 -3.84 -5.31
N GLY A 122 -10.62 -4.61 -4.26
CA GLY A 122 -10.24 -4.21 -2.91
C GLY A 122 -10.11 -5.39 -1.99
N TYR A 123 -10.09 -5.09 -0.71
CA TYR A 123 -9.91 -6.06 0.35
C TYR A 123 -11.04 -5.88 1.35
N LEU A 124 -11.76 -6.95 1.65
CA LEU A 124 -12.82 -6.97 2.64
C LEU A 124 -12.28 -7.63 3.90
N ARG A 125 -12.46 -6.97 5.04
CA ARG A 125 -12.10 -7.50 6.35
C ARG A 125 -12.94 -8.73 6.63
N LYS A 126 -12.27 -9.85 6.90
CA LYS A 126 -12.88 -11.05 7.44
C LYS A 126 -13.34 -10.71 8.84
N LYS A 127 -14.65 -10.53 9.04
CA LYS A 127 -15.23 -10.39 10.37
C LYS A 127 -14.73 -11.56 11.22
N LYS A 128 -14.02 -11.28 12.32
CA LYS A 128 -13.70 -12.30 13.33
C LYS A 128 -15.03 -12.92 13.73
N ARG A 129 -15.24 -14.19 13.35
CA ARG A 129 -16.26 -15.01 13.99
C ARG A 129 -15.86 -15.07 15.47
N LYS A 130 -16.69 -14.44 16.31
CA LYS A 130 -16.62 -14.56 17.76
C LYS A 130 -16.71 -16.03 18.17
#